data_AF-A0A9X1PLL6-F1
#
_entry.id   AF-A0A9X1PLL6-F1
#
_cell.length_a   1.000
_cell.length_b   1.000
_cell.length_c   1.000
_cell.angle_alpha   90.00
_cell.angle_beta   90.00
_cell.angle_gamma   90.00
#
_symmetry.space_group_name_H-M   'P 1'
#
loop_
_entity.id
_entity.type
_entity.pdbx_description
1 polymer ?
#
loop_
_entity_poly.entity_id
_entity_poly.type
_entity_poly.pdbx_seq_one_letter_code
_entity_poly.pdbx_strand_id
1 'polypeptide(L)'
;MTNNTTIPETISLIERQLLINQCKILSIISDEKEREINEKRIEILEKGYTGLYPKVFNTLYEEVPISVYTEISNIMKMYGQINESIKRLSDEEKELLDLAEIEFEGFDQDSGMHYYMMSYLVDRMDEHGEYKGRQLKSHNSSCMIKYNKMLSVYSNYEKDHGNPFALSDLQKFIEAVQNAQE
;
A
#
# COMPACT_ATOMS: atom_id res chain seq x y z
N MET A 1 -0.16 -13.33 -11.22
CA MET A 1 1.14 -13.41 -11.93
C MET A 1 2.10 -12.56 -11.14
N THR A 2 3.03 -13.17 -10.41
CA THR A 2 4.05 -12.44 -9.64
C THR A 2 5.05 -11.85 -10.62
N ASN A 3 5.14 -10.52 -10.69
CA ASN A 3 6.26 -9.85 -11.33
C ASN A 3 7.47 -10.06 -10.44
N ASN A 4 8.11 -11.20 -10.63
CA ASN A 4 9.31 -11.59 -9.93
C ASN A 4 10.38 -10.55 -10.29
N THR A 5 10.66 -9.59 -9.41
CA THR A 5 11.84 -8.70 -9.52
C THR A 5 13.07 -9.60 -9.38
N THR A 6 13.41 -10.26 -10.47
CA THR A 6 14.47 -11.24 -10.54
C THR A 6 15.77 -10.48 -10.54
N ILE A 7 16.59 -10.74 -9.53
CA ILE A 7 17.98 -10.32 -9.53
C ILE A 7 18.57 -10.75 -10.88
N PRO A 8 19.18 -9.84 -11.64
CA PRO A 8 19.61 -10.13 -13.00
C PRO A 8 20.59 -11.31 -12.99
N GLU A 9 20.39 -12.30 -13.86
CA GLU A 9 21.36 -13.39 -14.04
C GLU A 9 22.62 -12.89 -14.78
N THR A 10 22.47 -11.84 -15.59
CA THR A 10 23.54 -11.15 -16.30
C THR A 10 23.22 -9.67 -16.47
N ILE A 11 24.25 -8.85 -16.68
CA ILE A 11 24.15 -7.40 -16.87
C ILE A 11 25.01 -7.04 -18.08
N SER A 12 24.57 -6.08 -18.90
CA SER A 12 25.40 -5.64 -20.03
C SER A 12 26.73 -5.05 -19.54
N LEU A 13 27.76 -5.09 -20.39
CA LEU A 13 29.07 -4.53 -20.01
C LEU A 13 28.99 -3.05 -19.63
N ILE A 14 28.12 -2.28 -20.30
CA ILE A 14 27.92 -0.86 -20.04
C ILE A 14 27.25 -0.65 -18.68
N GLU A 15 26.13 -1.32 -18.40
CA GLU A 15 25.43 -1.22 -17.11
C GLU A 15 26.32 -1.69 -15.96
N ARG A 16 27.09 -2.76 -16.15
CA ARG A 16 28.04 -3.27 -15.16
C ARG A 16 29.14 -2.24 -14.88
N GLN A 17 29.68 -1.59 -15.92
CA GLN A 17 30.64 -0.50 -15.75
C GLN A 17 30.04 0.71 -15.04
N LEU A 18 28.78 1.06 -15.32
CA LEU A 18 28.07 2.14 -14.62
C LEU A 18 27.91 1.84 -13.13
N LEU A 19 27.48 0.63 -12.77
CA LEU A 19 27.35 0.20 -11.37
C LEU A 19 28.70 0.21 -10.63
N ILE A 20 29.78 -0.26 -11.29
CA ILE A 20 31.14 -0.19 -10.74
C ILE A 20 31.54 1.27 -10.47
N ASN A 21 31.28 2.18 -11.42
CA ASN A 21 31.60 3.59 -11.26
C ASN A 21 30.82 4.21 -10.11
N GLN A 22 29.52 3.88 -9.95
CA GLN A 22 28.70 4.33 -8.83
C GLN A 22 29.25 3.84 -7.48
N CYS A 23 29.61 2.55 -7.39
CA CYS A 23 30.21 2.01 -6.17
C CYS A 23 31.55 2.69 -5.84
N LYS A 24 32.39 2.97 -6.84
CA LYS A 24 33.66 3.70 -6.66
C LYS A 24 33.45 5.12 -6.12
N ILE A 25 32.45 5.84 -6.63
CA ILE A 25 32.07 7.15 -6.12
C ILE A 25 31.60 7.03 -4.66
N LEU A 26 30.71 6.08 -4.37
CA LEU A 26 30.19 5.86 -3.01
C LEU A 26 31.29 5.51 -2.01
N SER A 27 32.27 4.67 -2.38
CA SER A 27 33.43 4.34 -1.53
C SER A 27 34.25 5.57 -1.14
N ILE A 28 34.30 6.62 -1.97
CA ILE A 28 35.04 7.86 -1.69
C ILE A 28 34.27 8.77 -0.73
N ILE A 29 32.94 8.88 -0.89
CA ILE A 29 32.13 9.87 -0.18
C ILE A 29 31.45 9.36 1.09
N SER A 30 31.48 8.04 1.33
CA SER A 30 30.79 7.40 2.46
C SER A 30 31.71 7.06 3.64
N ASP A 31 31.08 6.72 4.76
CA ASP A 31 31.78 6.22 5.95
C ASP A 31 32.49 4.88 5.69
N GLU A 32 33.29 4.43 6.66
CA GLU A 32 34.10 3.21 6.52
C GLU A 32 33.26 1.95 6.27
N LYS A 33 32.08 1.86 6.89
CA LYS A 33 31.20 0.70 6.76
C LYS A 33 30.59 0.62 5.36
N GLU A 34 30.05 1.73 4.87
CA GLU A 34 29.51 1.81 3.52
C GLU A 34 30.59 1.64 2.45
N ARG A 35 31.80 2.15 2.70
CA ARG A 35 32.96 1.94 1.83
C ARG A 35 33.29 0.46 1.67
N GLU A 36 33.37 -0.29 2.76
CA GLU A 36 33.66 -1.73 2.74
C GLU A 36 32.58 -2.51 1.96
N ILE A 37 31.32 -2.12 2.11
CA ILE A 37 30.20 -2.71 1.36
C ILE A 37 30.38 -2.46 -0.15
N ASN A 38 30.70 -1.23 -0.54
CA ASN A 38 30.88 -0.85 -1.93
C ASN A 38 32.13 -1.50 -2.57
N GLU A 39 33.23 -1.65 -1.82
CA GLU A 39 34.43 -2.36 -2.30
C GLU A 39 34.14 -3.83 -2.64
N LYS A 40 33.37 -4.53 -1.81
CA LYS A 40 32.91 -5.90 -2.10
C LYS A 40 32.02 -5.96 -3.35
N ARG A 41 31.13 -4.97 -3.52
CA ARG A 41 30.26 -4.88 -4.72
C ARG A 41 31.07 -4.62 -5.99
N ILE A 42 32.10 -3.77 -5.93
CA ILE A 42 33.02 -3.51 -7.04
C ILE A 42 33.67 -4.82 -7.48
N GLU A 43 34.25 -5.59 -6.55
CA GLU A 43 34.91 -6.85 -6.88
C GLU A 43 33.96 -7.85 -7.56
N ILE A 44 32.74 -8.01 -7.02
CA ILE A 44 31.70 -8.87 -7.60
C ILE A 44 31.40 -8.47 -9.05
N LEU A 45 31.26 -7.18 -9.32
CA LEU A 45 30.91 -6.65 -10.64
C LEU A 45 32.10 -6.72 -11.62
N GLU A 46 33.33 -6.39 -11.18
CA GLU A 46 34.53 -6.43 -12.03
C GLU A 46 34.87 -7.86 -12.46
N LYS A 47 34.71 -8.84 -11.56
CA LYS A 47 34.95 -10.26 -11.84
C LYS A 47 33.76 -10.95 -12.50
N GLY A 48 32.58 -10.35 -12.48
CA GLY A 48 31.36 -10.94 -13.04
C GLY A 48 30.89 -12.15 -12.26
N TYR A 49 30.97 -12.14 -10.92
CA TYR A 49 30.46 -13.21 -10.07
C TYR A 49 28.93 -13.16 -9.99
N THR A 50 28.26 -13.63 -11.04
CA THR A 50 26.79 -13.55 -11.21
C THR A 50 26.01 -14.20 -10.05
N GLY A 51 26.50 -15.31 -9.51
CA GLY A 51 25.90 -15.94 -8.31
C GLY A 51 25.97 -15.09 -7.03
N LEU A 52 26.75 -13.99 -7.03
CA LEU A 52 26.84 -13.03 -5.94
C LEU A 52 26.10 -11.71 -6.24
N TYR A 53 25.45 -11.57 -7.40
CA TYR A 53 24.62 -10.39 -7.70
C TYR A 53 23.52 -10.14 -6.66
N PRO A 54 22.95 -11.14 -5.96
CA PRO A 54 22.05 -10.85 -4.83
C PRO A 54 22.66 -9.93 -3.77
N LYS A 55 23.99 -9.95 -3.55
CA LYS A 55 24.66 -9.04 -2.60
C LYS A 55 24.81 -7.61 -3.13
N VAL A 56 24.70 -7.43 -4.44
CA VAL A 56 24.72 -6.11 -5.10
C VAL A 56 23.32 -5.49 -5.08
N PHE A 57 22.27 -6.29 -5.32
CA PHE A 57 20.88 -5.85 -5.47
C PHE A 57 19.98 -6.09 -4.24
N ASN A 58 20.54 -6.46 -3.09
CA ASN A 58 19.80 -6.81 -1.86
C ASN A 58 18.95 -5.67 -1.25
N THR A 59 19.02 -4.46 -1.80
CA THR A 59 18.26 -3.30 -1.31
C THR A 59 16.97 -3.06 -2.08
N LEU A 60 16.73 -3.79 -3.17
CA LEU A 60 15.51 -3.65 -3.95
C LEU A 60 14.43 -4.56 -3.38
N TYR A 61 13.32 -3.96 -2.98
CA TYR A 61 12.09 -4.67 -2.64
C TYR A 61 11.26 -4.92 -3.92
N GLU A 62 10.30 -5.84 -3.84
CA GLU A 62 9.32 -6.01 -4.91
C GLU A 62 8.59 -4.68 -5.17
N GLU A 63 8.42 -4.34 -6.44
CA GLU A 63 7.69 -3.13 -6.81
C GLU A 63 6.22 -3.27 -6.41
N VAL A 64 5.69 -2.25 -5.74
CA VAL A 64 4.24 -2.19 -5.47
C VAL A 64 3.54 -1.69 -6.74
N PRO A 65 2.64 -2.48 -7.36
CA PRO A 65 1.95 -2.07 -8.58
C PRO A 65 1.10 -0.82 -8.38
N ILE A 66 0.96 0.00 -9.43
CA ILE A 66 0.09 1.19 -9.42
C ILE A 66 -1.38 0.86 -9.11
N SER A 67 -1.82 -0.38 -9.41
CA SER A 67 -3.17 -0.85 -9.06
C SER A 67 -3.39 -0.89 -7.55
N VAL A 68 -2.38 -1.27 -6.76
CA VAL A 68 -2.47 -1.29 -5.29
C VAL A 68 -2.69 0.11 -4.75
N TYR A 69 -1.92 1.09 -5.25
CA TYR A 69 -2.10 2.49 -4.88
C TYR A 69 -3.50 2.99 -5.27
N THR A 70 -3.94 2.72 -6.51
CA THR A 70 -5.27 3.11 -6.99
C THR A 70 -6.40 2.52 -6.14
N GLU A 71 -6.28 1.24 -5.78
CA GLU A 71 -7.24 0.56 -4.90
C GLU A 71 -7.29 1.22 -3.52
N ILE A 72 -6.14 1.47 -2.89
CA ILE A 72 -6.09 2.19 -1.60
C ILE A 72 -6.74 3.57 -1.73
N SER A 73 -6.38 4.36 -2.75
CA SER A 73 -6.94 5.69 -2.94
C SER A 73 -8.46 5.66 -3.10
N ASN A 74 -9.00 4.70 -3.85
CA ASN A 74 -10.45 4.54 -4.02
C ASN A 74 -11.14 4.15 -2.70
N ILE A 75 -10.57 3.20 -1.97
CA ILE A 75 -11.07 2.78 -0.66
C ILE A 75 -11.06 3.96 0.30
N MET A 76 -9.96 4.71 0.37
CA MET A 76 -9.84 5.86 1.26
C MET A 76 -10.77 7.01 0.89
N LYS A 77 -10.97 7.29 -0.40
CA LYS A 77 -11.94 8.29 -0.87
C LYS A 77 -13.36 7.93 -0.42
N MET A 78 -13.74 6.66 -0.60
CA MET A 78 -15.03 6.14 -0.16
C MET A 78 -15.20 6.29 1.37
N TYR A 79 -14.22 5.83 2.15
CA TYR A 79 -14.27 5.94 3.61
C TYR A 79 -14.27 7.38 4.10
N GLY A 80 -13.52 8.28 3.46
CA GLY A 80 -13.56 9.71 3.77
C GLY A 80 -14.97 10.27 3.64
N GLN A 81 -15.68 9.93 2.56
CA GLN A 81 -17.06 10.39 2.35
C GLN A 81 -18.04 9.72 3.32
N ILE A 82 -17.89 8.44 3.63
CA ILE A 82 -18.69 7.74 4.66
C ILE A 82 -18.52 8.43 6.02
N ASN A 83 -17.28 8.66 6.46
CA ASN A 83 -16.97 9.28 7.74
C ASN A 83 -17.53 10.70 7.84
N GLU A 84 -17.41 11.50 6.79
CA GLU A 84 -18.01 12.85 6.74
C GLU A 84 -19.54 12.83 6.77
N SER A 85 -20.15 11.78 6.22
CA SER A 85 -21.60 11.60 6.25
C SER A 85 -22.10 11.21 7.64
N ILE A 86 -21.42 10.27 8.29
CA ILE A 86 -21.73 9.83 9.67
C ILE A 86 -21.64 11.01 10.66
N LYS A 87 -20.63 11.89 10.51
CA LYS A 87 -20.48 13.09 11.35
C LYS A 87 -21.67 14.05 11.30
N ARG A 88 -22.48 14.01 10.23
CA ARG A 88 -23.63 14.90 10.02
C ARG A 88 -24.95 14.32 10.53
N LEU A 89 -25.00 13.03 10.83
CA LEU A 89 -26.19 12.38 11.37
C LEU A 89 -26.45 12.81 12.82
N SER A 90 -27.72 12.84 13.21
CA SER A 90 -28.11 12.93 14.62
C SER A 90 -27.73 11.65 15.38
N ASP A 91 -27.76 11.70 16.70
CA ASP A 91 -27.43 10.52 17.50
C ASP A 91 -28.51 9.43 17.36
N GLU A 92 -29.78 9.83 17.24
CA GLU A 92 -30.89 8.91 16.95
C GLU A 92 -30.73 8.22 15.59
N GLU A 93 -30.24 8.95 14.58
CA GLU A 93 -29.96 8.39 13.26
C GLU A 93 -28.80 7.39 13.29
N LYS A 94 -27.74 7.67 14.08
CA LYS A 94 -26.61 6.73 14.24
C LYS A 94 -27.03 5.45 14.94
N GLU A 95 -27.94 5.51 15.91
CA GLU A 95 -28.46 4.33 16.62
C GLU A 95 -29.22 3.36 15.70
N LEU A 96 -29.68 3.83 14.54
CA LEU A 96 -30.33 2.98 13.52
C LEU A 96 -29.32 2.23 12.64
N LEU A 97 -28.03 2.57 12.69
CA LEU A 97 -27.00 2.03 11.82
C LEU A 97 -26.01 1.16 12.59
N ASP A 98 -25.66 0.00 12.03
CA ASP A 98 -24.52 -0.78 12.49
C ASP A 98 -23.21 -0.22 11.91
N LEU A 99 -22.72 0.87 12.51
CA LEU A 99 -21.55 1.60 12.01
C LEU A 99 -20.26 0.75 12.03
N ALA A 100 -20.19 -0.30 12.84
CA ALA A 100 -19.03 -1.19 12.89
C ALA A 100 -18.83 -1.95 11.56
N GLU A 101 -19.93 -2.33 10.89
CA GLU A 101 -19.90 -3.02 9.60
C GLU A 101 -19.22 -2.19 8.50
N ILE A 102 -19.35 -0.87 8.58
CA ILE A 102 -18.79 0.08 7.60
C ILE A 102 -17.64 0.91 8.17
N GLU A 103 -16.98 0.45 9.24
CA GLU A 103 -15.74 1.04 9.71
C GLU A 103 -14.55 0.54 8.88
N PHE A 104 -13.56 1.41 8.63
CA PHE A 104 -12.30 1.00 8.03
C PHE A 104 -11.49 0.20 9.04
N GLU A 105 -11.09 -1.01 8.68
CA GLU A 105 -10.41 -1.97 9.57
C GLU A 105 -8.91 -2.14 9.25
N GLY A 106 -8.39 -1.37 8.28
CA GLY A 106 -7.02 -1.54 7.79
C GLY A 106 -6.91 -2.59 6.69
N PHE A 107 -5.73 -3.15 6.50
CA PHE A 107 -5.50 -4.21 5.52
C PHE A 107 -4.92 -5.44 6.19
N ASP A 108 -5.22 -6.61 5.63
CA ASP A 108 -4.58 -7.85 6.06
C ASP A 108 -3.06 -7.75 5.83
N GLN A 109 -2.29 -8.13 6.84
CA GLN A 109 -0.82 -8.14 6.74
C GLN A 109 -0.36 -9.17 5.71
N ASP A 110 -1.11 -10.26 5.52
CA ASP A 110 -0.78 -11.30 4.54
C ASP A 110 -1.05 -10.82 3.10
N SER A 111 -1.86 -9.77 2.91
CA SER A 111 -1.99 -9.07 1.62
C SER A 111 -0.73 -8.24 1.28
N GLY A 112 0.15 -8.01 2.26
CA GLY A 112 1.49 -7.44 2.15
C GLY A 112 1.53 -6.03 1.57
N MET A 113 1.37 -5.93 0.25
CA MET A 113 1.51 -4.68 -0.51
C MET A 113 0.52 -3.60 -0.08
N HIS A 114 -0.77 -3.93 0.13
CA HIS A 114 -1.75 -2.93 0.57
C HIS A 114 -1.44 -2.39 1.96
N TYR A 115 -1.13 -3.29 2.91
CA TYR A 115 -0.77 -2.92 4.26
C TYR A 115 0.47 -2.02 4.31
N TYR A 116 1.55 -2.41 3.63
CA TYR A 116 2.78 -1.61 3.61
C TYR A 116 2.61 -0.27 2.90
N MET A 117 1.89 -0.24 1.77
CA MET A 117 1.61 1.00 1.06
C MET A 117 0.75 1.94 1.90
N MET A 118 -0.34 1.45 2.51
CA MET A 118 -1.20 2.28 3.37
C MET A 118 -0.44 2.80 4.59
N SER A 119 0.37 1.97 5.24
CA SER A 119 1.20 2.39 6.37
C SER A 119 2.21 3.44 5.96
N TYR A 120 2.81 3.31 4.77
CA TYR A 120 3.71 4.33 4.23
C TYR A 120 3.00 5.66 3.97
N LEU A 121 1.81 5.65 3.37
CA LEU A 121 1.02 6.85 3.13
C LEU A 121 0.67 7.57 4.44
N VAL A 122 0.24 6.84 5.47
CA VAL A 122 -0.13 7.41 6.77
C VAL A 122 1.08 7.90 7.57
N ASP A 123 2.09 7.05 7.75
CA ASP A 123 3.18 7.33 8.71
C ASP A 123 4.31 8.18 8.11
N ARG A 124 4.48 8.16 6.78
CA ARG A 124 5.62 8.79 6.10
C ARG A 124 5.23 9.93 5.17
N MET A 125 4.06 9.86 4.55
CA MET A 125 3.56 10.90 3.64
C MET A 125 2.57 11.87 4.31
N ASP A 126 2.17 11.60 5.55
CA ASP A 126 1.13 12.36 6.27
C ASP A 126 -0.22 12.43 5.53
N GLU A 127 -0.49 11.45 4.66
CA GLU A 127 -1.79 11.27 4.00
C GLU A 127 -2.75 10.48 4.90
N HIS A 128 -4.06 10.74 4.81
CA HIS A 128 -5.08 10.08 5.66
C HIS A 128 -4.77 10.16 7.16
N GLY A 129 -4.41 11.38 7.61
CA GLY A 129 -3.95 11.66 8.98
C GLY A 129 -4.94 11.27 10.08
N GLU A 130 -6.23 11.09 9.76
CA GLU A 130 -7.23 10.54 10.66
C GLU A 130 -6.91 9.12 11.17
N TYR A 131 -6.03 8.39 10.48
CA TYR A 131 -5.60 7.05 10.89
C TYR A 131 -4.19 7.02 11.49
N LYS A 132 -3.53 8.17 11.68
CA LYS A 132 -2.18 8.24 12.24
C LYS A 132 -2.14 7.69 13.67
N GLY A 133 -1.20 6.78 13.93
CA GLY A 133 -1.06 6.11 15.23
C GLY A 133 -2.08 5.01 15.51
N ARG A 134 -2.99 4.71 14.56
CA ARG A 134 -3.91 3.57 14.65
C ARG A 134 -3.21 2.29 14.16
N GLN A 135 -3.63 1.14 14.69
CA GLN A 135 -3.25 -0.15 14.13
C GLN A 135 -3.98 -0.37 12.79
N LEU A 136 -3.25 -0.32 11.66
CA LEU A 136 -3.79 -0.53 10.31
C LEU A 136 -3.78 -2.00 9.86
N LYS A 137 -3.45 -2.91 10.77
CA LYS A 137 -3.51 -4.34 10.51
C LYS A 137 -4.94 -4.81 10.76
N SER A 138 -5.63 -5.20 9.69
CA SER A 138 -6.91 -5.91 9.82
C SER A 138 -6.67 -7.31 10.37
N HIS A 139 -7.55 -7.74 11.27
CA HIS A 139 -7.61 -9.13 11.74
C HIS A 139 -8.50 -10.01 10.85
N ASN A 140 -9.08 -9.42 9.79
CA ASN A 140 -9.93 -10.08 8.83
C ASN A 140 -9.18 -10.22 7.51
N SER A 141 -8.80 -11.46 7.17
CA SER A 141 -8.11 -11.79 5.91
C SER A 141 -8.96 -11.53 4.67
N SER A 142 -10.26 -11.30 4.84
CA SER A 142 -11.22 -11.03 3.77
C SER A 142 -11.62 -9.55 3.68
N CYS A 143 -10.86 -8.63 4.30
CA CYS A 143 -11.18 -7.19 4.29
C CYS A 143 -11.38 -6.62 2.88
N MET A 144 -10.62 -7.12 1.90
CA MET A 144 -10.77 -6.71 0.49
C MET A 144 -12.13 -7.09 -0.10
N ILE A 145 -12.74 -8.20 0.33
CA ILE A 145 -14.09 -8.59 -0.12
C ILE A 145 -15.11 -7.55 0.36
N LYS A 146 -15.01 -7.15 1.63
CA LYS A 146 -15.83 -6.07 2.21
C LYS A 146 -15.64 -4.76 1.44
N TYR A 147 -14.40 -4.34 1.22
CA TYR A 147 -14.11 -3.10 0.50
C TYR A 147 -14.62 -3.11 -0.95
N ASN A 148 -14.48 -4.22 -1.67
CA ASN A 148 -14.99 -4.33 -3.03
C ASN A 148 -16.52 -4.26 -3.10
N LYS A 149 -17.23 -4.80 -2.12
CA LYS A 149 -18.69 -4.69 -2.02
C LYS A 149 -19.12 -3.25 -1.74
N MET A 150 -18.46 -2.60 -0.79
CA MET A 150 -18.70 -1.19 -0.50
C MET A 150 -18.39 -0.30 -1.72
N LEU A 151 -17.29 -0.56 -2.43
CA LEU A 151 -16.95 0.16 -3.68
C LEU A 151 -18.00 -0.05 -4.77
N SER A 152 -18.63 -1.22 -4.82
CA SER A 152 -19.74 -1.48 -5.75
C SER A 152 -20.99 -0.67 -5.42
N VAL A 153 -21.24 -0.38 -4.14
CA VAL A 153 -22.28 0.58 -3.73
C VAL A 153 -21.85 2.00 -4.09
N TYR A 154 -20.61 2.37 -3.73
CA TYR A 154 -20.01 3.69 -3.96
C TYR A 154 -20.01 4.11 -5.42
N SER A 155 -19.77 3.19 -6.36
CA SER A 155 -19.72 3.48 -7.80
C SER A 155 -21.04 4.03 -8.34
N ASN A 156 -22.18 3.71 -7.71
CA ASN A 156 -23.49 4.25 -8.08
C ASN A 156 -23.64 5.74 -7.74
N TYR A 157 -22.74 6.28 -6.92
CA TYR A 157 -22.73 7.68 -6.47
C TYR A 157 -21.62 8.50 -7.17
N GLU A 158 -20.99 7.96 -8.22
CA GLU A 158 -19.90 8.63 -8.94
C GLU A 158 -20.31 9.95 -9.63
N LYS A 159 -21.60 10.23 -9.77
CA LYS A 159 -22.07 11.50 -10.36
C LYS A 159 -22.31 12.61 -9.34
N ASP A 160 -22.42 12.26 -8.06
CA ASP A 160 -22.73 13.20 -6.97
C ASP A 160 -21.49 13.57 -6.14
N HIS A 161 -20.31 13.52 -6.77
CA HIS A 161 -19.00 13.76 -6.14
C HIS A 161 -18.99 14.99 -5.21
N GLY A 162 -19.04 14.73 -3.90
CA GLY A 162 -18.93 15.73 -2.84
C GLY A 162 -20.16 15.88 -1.94
N ASN A 163 -21.31 15.30 -2.30
CA ASN A 163 -22.47 15.29 -1.42
C ASN A 163 -22.33 14.19 -0.35
N PRO A 164 -22.62 14.48 0.93
CA PRO A 164 -22.69 13.43 1.95
C PRO A 164 -23.80 12.43 1.64
N PHE A 165 -23.57 11.18 2.05
CA PHE A 165 -24.56 10.13 2.04
C PHE A 165 -25.68 10.41 3.02
N ALA A 166 -26.93 10.19 2.60
CA ALA A 166 -28.06 10.17 3.52
C ALA A 166 -28.03 8.88 4.36
N LEU A 167 -28.82 8.83 5.44
CA LEU A 167 -28.99 7.64 6.28
C LEU A 167 -29.32 6.39 5.44
N SER A 168 -30.24 6.52 4.48
CA SER A 168 -30.62 5.42 3.58
C SER A 168 -29.50 4.95 2.66
N ASP A 169 -28.52 5.81 2.36
CA ASP A 169 -27.37 5.42 1.54
C ASP A 169 -26.35 4.66 2.38
N LEU A 170 -26.09 5.10 3.61
CA LEU A 170 -25.23 4.39 4.57
C LEU A 170 -25.79 2.99 4.89
N GLN A 171 -27.12 2.86 5.01
CA GLN A 171 -27.77 1.57 5.17
C GLN A 171 -27.45 0.59 4.02
N LYS A 172 -27.40 1.06 2.77
CA LYS A 172 -27.05 0.22 1.61
C LYS A 172 -25.62 -0.31 1.67
N PHE A 173 -24.69 0.47 2.22
CA PHE A 173 -23.32 -0.01 2.44
C PHE A 173 -23.30 -1.15 3.45
N ILE A 174 -24.02 -1.02 4.56
CA ILE A 174 -24.14 -2.05 5.61
C ILE A 174 -24.76 -3.33 5.02
N GLU A 175 -25.90 -3.22 4.33
CA GLU A 175 -26.58 -4.35 3.70
C GLU A 175 -25.69 -5.08 2.68
N ALA A 176 -24.89 -4.34 1.90
CA ALA A 176 -23.98 -4.93 0.94
C ALA A 176 -22.88 -5.78 1.61
N VAL A 177 -22.42 -5.38 2.81
CA VAL A 177 -21.43 -6.14 3.58
C VAL A 177 -22.07 -7.36 4.25
N GLN A 178 -23.28 -7.24 4.80
CA GLN A 178 -23.96 -8.34 5.50
C GLN A 178 -24.36 -9.49 4.57
N ASN A 179 -24.84 -9.18 3.36
CA ASN A 179 -25.15 -10.18 2.32
C ASN A 179 -23.91 -10.95 1.80
N ALA A 180 -22.73 -10.74 2.39
CA ALA A 180 -21.47 -11.41 2.07
C ALA A 180 -21.10 -12.56 2.99
N GLN A 181 -21.76 -12.67 4.14
CA GLN A 181 -21.43 -13.62 5.19
C GLN A 181 -22.24 -14.93 5.06
N GLU A 182 -23.18 -14.99 4.10
CA GLU A 182 -23.88 -16.20 3.62
C GLU A 182 -23.19 -16.82 2.41
#